data_AF-A0A9P6DQE4-F1
#
_entry.id   AF-A0A9P6DQE4-F1
#
_cell.length_a   1.000
_cell.length_b   1.000
_cell.length_c   1.000
_cell.angle_alpha   90.00
_cell.angle_beta   90.00
_cell.angle_gamma   90.00
#
_symmetry.space_group_name_H-M   'P 1'
#
loop_
_entity.id
_entity.type
_entity.pdbx_description
1 polymer ?
#
loop_
_entity_poly.entity_id
_entity_poly.type
_entity_poly.pdbx_seq_one_letter_code
_entity_poly.pdbx_strand_id
1 'polypeptide(L)'
;QEKAVLDWITHLGLLAQPMECHTIGPCVKDICGTFPGKNWLACFLECNKDAVRYCQTAALDPKCAHSFNYTTVHNYFDKLKTILEEHTIPWENVYNMDEKGCQL
;
A
#
# COMPACT_ATOMS: atom_id res chain seq x y z
N GLN A 1 -16.75 -19.60 -2.75
CA GLN A 1 -16.05 -19.12 -1.53
C GLN A 1 -14.75 -18.44 -1.92
N GLU A 2 -13.83 -19.14 -2.58
CA GLU A 2 -12.52 -18.60 -2.97
C GLU A 2 -12.57 -17.34 -3.85
N LYS A 3 -13.38 -17.35 -4.92
CA LYS A 3 -13.55 -16.19 -5.81
C LYS A 3 -14.03 -14.93 -5.08
N ALA A 4 -14.96 -15.06 -4.14
CA ALA A 4 -15.48 -13.91 -3.40
C ALA A 4 -14.41 -13.29 -2.48
N VAL A 5 -13.55 -14.12 -1.90
CA VAL A 5 -12.41 -13.67 -1.09
C VAL A 5 -11.36 -13.00 -1.97
N LEU A 6 -11.09 -13.55 -3.15
CA LEU A 6 -10.19 -12.95 -4.14
C LEU A 6 -10.70 -11.57 -4.59
N ASP A 7 -11.97 -11.48 -5.03
CA ASP A 7 -12.59 -10.23 -5.47
C ASP A 7 -12.52 -9.15 -4.37
N TRP A 8 -12.74 -9.55 -3.11
CA TRP A 8 -12.64 -8.65 -1.95
C TRP A 8 -11.22 -8.16 -1.70
N ILE A 9 -10.23 -9.07 -1.72
CA ILE A 9 -8.81 -8.71 -1.55
C ILE A 9 -8.36 -7.78 -2.68
N THR A 10 -8.76 -8.04 -3.93
CA THR A 10 -8.46 -7.19 -5.07
C THR A 10 -9.09 -5.81 -4.94
N HIS A 11 -10.36 -5.74 -4.52
CA HIS A 11 -11.04 -4.46 -4.28
C HIS A 11 -10.31 -3.61 -3.23
N LEU A 12 -9.92 -4.22 -2.10
CA LEU A 12 -9.17 -3.54 -1.05
C LEU A 12 -7.77 -3.11 -1.50
N GLY A 13 -7.10 -3.92 -2.32
CA GLY A 13 -5.84 -3.56 -2.96
C GLY A 13 -5.95 -2.31 -3.85
N LEU A 14 -7.02 -2.19 -4.63
CA LEU A 14 -7.30 -1.00 -5.45
C LEU A 14 -7.55 0.26 -4.62
N LEU A 15 -8.04 0.11 -3.38
CA LEU A 15 -8.23 1.20 -2.43
C LEU A 15 -6.97 1.54 -1.63
N ALA A 16 -5.82 0.92 -1.94
CA ALA A 16 -4.58 1.02 -1.15
C ALA A 16 -4.77 0.61 0.33
N GLN A 17 -5.70 -0.31 0.60
CA GLN A 17 -5.98 -0.88 1.92
C GLN A 17 -5.68 -2.38 1.94
N PRO A 18 -4.42 -2.79 1.77
CA PRO A 18 -4.07 -4.20 1.69
C PRO A 18 -4.45 -4.95 2.98
N MET A 19 -4.98 -6.16 2.82
CA MET A 19 -5.34 -7.01 3.95
C MET A 19 -4.10 -7.64 4.58
N GLU A 20 -4.13 -7.76 5.91
CA GLU A 20 -3.09 -8.50 6.63
C GLU A 20 -3.37 -10.01 6.59
N CYS A 21 -2.32 -10.80 6.36
CA CYS A 21 -2.41 -12.25 6.15
C CYS A 21 -3.19 -12.98 7.27
N HIS A 22 -3.00 -12.56 8.53
CA HIS A 22 -3.69 -13.17 9.67
C HIS A 22 -5.19 -12.83 9.75
N THR A 23 -5.65 -11.79 9.05
CA THR A 23 -7.07 -11.36 9.01
C THR A 23 -7.88 -12.08 7.92
N ILE A 24 -7.20 -12.71 6.95
CA ILE A 24 -7.86 -13.44 5.85
C ILE A 24 -8.65 -14.63 6.40
N GLY A 25 -8.09 -15.41 7.34
CA GLY A 25 -8.78 -16.55 7.96
C GLY A 25 -10.09 -16.17 8.68
N PRO A 26 -10.09 -15.16 9.57
CA PRO A 26 -11.29 -14.57 10.15
C PRO A 26 -12.29 -14.08 9.10
N CYS A 27 -11.85 -13.35 8.08
CA CYS A 27 -12.71 -12.88 6.99
C CYS A 27 -13.40 -14.04 6.25
N VAL A 28 -12.66 -15.11 5.93
CA VAL A 28 -13.20 -16.31 5.30
C VAL A 28 -14.24 -16.98 6.20
N LYS A 29 -14.02 -17.03 7.53
CA LYS A 29 -15.01 -17.54 8.48
C LYS A 29 -16.28 -16.69 8.48
N ASP A 30 -16.16 -15.38 8.47
CA ASP A 30 -17.33 -14.48 8.47
C ASP A 30 -18.15 -14.65 7.19
N ILE A 31 -17.50 -14.87 6.05
CA ILE A 31 -18.16 -15.11 4.76
C ILE A 31 -18.76 -16.53 4.68
N CYS A 32 -18.06 -17.55 5.18
CA CYS A 32 -18.37 -18.95 4.93
C CYS A 32 -19.01 -19.69 6.13
N GLY A 33 -19.08 -19.06 7.30
CA GLY A 33 -19.58 -19.64 8.56
C GLY A 33 -18.59 -20.55 9.29
N THR A 34 -17.48 -20.94 8.64
CA THR A 34 -16.50 -21.90 9.19
C THR A 34 -15.07 -21.43 8.94
N PHE A 35 -14.18 -21.69 9.90
CA PHE A 35 -12.75 -21.41 9.69
C PHE A 35 -12.18 -22.28 8.56
N PRO A 36 -11.36 -21.69 7.68
CA PRO A 36 -10.65 -22.47 6.67
C PRO A 36 -9.64 -23.42 7.32
N GLY A 37 -9.34 -24.52 6.63
CA GLY A 37 -8.34 -25.48 7.10
C GLY A 37 -6.95 -24.86 7.24
N LYS A 38 -6.08 -25.44 8.08
CA LYS A 38 -4.73 -24.92 8.38
C LYS A 38 -3.89 -24.58 7.13
N ASN A 39 -4.01 -25.39 6.08
CA ASN A 39 -3.24 -25.22 4.85
C ASN A 39 -3.99 -24.44 3.76
N TRP A 40 -5.25 -24.08 3.99
CA TRP A 40 -6.10 -23.44 2.99
C TRP A 40 -5.52 -22.10 2.51
N LEU A 41 -4.98 -21.28 3.43
CA LEU A 41 -4.40 -20.00 3.07
C LEU A 41 -3.14 -20.15 2.20
N ALA A 42 -2.30 -21.14 2.50
CA ALA A 42 -1.12 -21.42 1.68
C ALA A 42 -1.53 -21.89 0.27
N CYS A 43 -2.52 -22.78 0.16
CA CYS A 43 -3.08 -23.20 -1.12
C CYS A 43 -3.72 -22.04 -1.88
N PHE A 44 -4.52 -21.20 -1.21
CA PHE A 44 -5.16 -20.02 -1.79
C PHE A 44 -4.14 -19.06 -2.41
N LEU A 45 -3.07 -18.72 -1.68
CA LEU A 45 -2.03 -17.83 -2.17
C LEU A 45 -1.27 -18.44 -3.36
N GLU A 46 -0.98 -19.74 -3.34
CA GLU A 46 -0.31 -20.40 -4.46
C GLU A 46 -1.21 -20.47 -5.71
N CYS A 47 -2.49 -20.79 -5.54
CA CYS A 47 -3.47 -20.87 -6.62
C CYS A 47 -3.76 -19.50 -7.25
N ASN A 48 -3.61 -18.40 -6.50
CA ASN A 48 -3.93 -17.04 -6.94
C ASN A 48 -2.70 -16.12 -7.02
N LYS A 49 -1.49 -16.68 -7.13
CA LYS A 49 -0.22 -15.93 -7.11
C LYS A 49 -0.08 -14.86 -8.21
N ASP A 50 -0.80 -15.04 -9.31
CA ASP A 50 -0.81 -14.09 -10.43
C ASP A 50 -1.68 -12.85 -10.14
N ALA A 51 -2.66 -12.98 -9.24
CA ALA A 51 -3.61 -11.92 -8.89
C ALA A 51 -3.32 -11.29 -7.51
N VAL A 52 -2.81 -12.08 -6.57
CA VAL A 52 -2.54 -11.64 -5.20
C VAL A 52 -1.12 -12.01 -4.83
N ARG A 53 -0.35 -10.99 -4.45
CA ARG A 53 1.01 -11.17 -3.96
C ARG A 53 1.05 -10.92 -2.45
N TYR A 54 1.43 -11.94 -1.70
CA TYR A 54 1.87 -11.74 -0.34
C TYR A 54 3.23 -11.03 -0.37
N CYS A 55 3.28 -9.84 0.23
CA CYS A 55 4.51 -9.10 0.44
C CYS A 55 4.63 -8.79 1.92
N GLN A 56 5.78 -9.10 2.52
CA GLN A 56 6.09 -8.55 3.81
C GLN A 56 6.42 -7.08 3.61
N THR A 57 5.68 -6.18 4.26
CA THR A 57 6.07 -4.77 4.30
C THR A 57 7.47 -4.70 4.87
N ALA A 58 8.44 -4.25 4.06
CA ALA A 58 9.76 -3.95 4.57
C ALA A 58 9.61 -2.85 5.62
N ALA A 59 10.32 -2.97 6.72
CA ALA A 59 10.43 -1.85 7.64
C ALA A 59 10.94 -0.64 6.85
N LEU A 60 10.29 0.51 7.02
CA LEU A 60 10.84 1.77 6.54
C LEU A 60 12.27 1.89 7.06
N ASP A 61 13.19 2.37 6.21
CA ASP A 61 14.53 2.70 6.69
C ASP A 61 14.38 3.62 7.91
N PRO A 62 15.06 3.35 9.05
CA PRO A 62 14.87 4.11 10.28
C PRO A 62 15.06 5.62 10.11
N LYS A 63 15.90 6.06 9.16
CA LYS A 63 16.10 7.49 8.86
C LYS A 63 14.88 8.09 8.17
N CYS A 64 14.29 7.33 7.23
CA CYS A 64 13.02 7.69 6.60
C CYS A 64 11.91 7.75 7.66
N ALA A 65 11.75 6.70 8.47
CA ALA A 65 10.74 6.64 9.52
C ALA A 65 10.85 7.81 10.53
N HIS A 66 12.07 8.17 10.94
CA HIS A 66 12.30 9.30 11.83
C HIS A 66 11.90 10.65 11.22
N SER A 67 12.07 10.78 9.90
CA SER A 67 11.75 12.00 9.16
C SER A 67 10.25 12.13 8.83
N PHE A 68 9.47 11.04 8.92
CA PHE A 68 8.00 11.03 8.79
C PHE A 68 7.27 11.51 10.06
N ASN A 69 7.81 12.51 10.77
CA ASN A 69 7.09 13.16 11.85
C ASN A 69 6.33 14.39 11.35
N TYR A 70 5.21 14.73 12.00
CA TYR A 70 4.34 15.83 11.58
C TYR A 70 5.10 17.14 11.35
N THR A 71 5.98 17.51 12.28
CA THR A 71 6.73 18.78 12.20
C THR A 71 7.60 18.84 10.95
N THR A 72 8.35 17.77 10.66
CA THR A 72 9.21 17.70 9.48
C THR A 72 8.39 17.70 8.19
N VAL A 73 7.33 16.91 8.13
CA VAL A 73 6.44 16.81 6.95
C VAL A 73 5.73 18.15 6.69
N HIS A 74 5.18 18.77 7.73
CA HIS A 74 4.51 20.07 7.63
C HIS A 74 5.47 21.16 7.17
N ASN A 75 6.66 21.25 7.77
CA ASN A 75 7.68 22.23 7.39
C ASN A 75 8.12 22.06 5.93
N TYR A 76 8.23 20.81 5.46
CA TYR A 76 8.50 20.52 4.05
C TYR A 76 7.40 21.08 3.13
N PHE A 77 6.12 20.82 3.43
CA PHE A 77 5.02 21.30 2.61
C PHE A 77 4.85 22.82 2.66
N ASP A 78 5.10 23.47 3.80
CA ASP A 78 5.12 24.93 3.91
C ASP A 78 6.17 25.53 2.97
N LYS A 79 7.40 25.01 3.02
CA LYS A 79 8.49 25.47 2.16
C LYS A 79 8.21 25.22 0.68
N LEU A 80 7.67 24.04 0.36
CA LEU A 80 7.30 23.70 -1.01
C LEU A 80 6.27 24.70 -1.54
N LYS A 81 5.22 24.97 -0.74
CA LYS A 81 4.18 25.94 -1.10
C LYS A 81 4.76 27.33 -1.38
N THR A 82 5.63 27.83 -0.49
CA THR A 82 6.30 29.12 -0.69
C THR A 82 7.06 29.17 -2.01
N ILE A 83 7.84 28.13 -2.33
CA ILE A 83 8.61 28.07 -3.59
C ILE A 83 7.69 28.04 -4.82
N LEU A 84 6.61 27.27 -4.77
CA LEU A 84 5.65 27.19 -5.87
C LEU A 84 4.98 28.54 -6.13
N GLU A 85 4.63 29.27 -5.06
CA GLU A 85 4.05 30.61 -5.14
C GLU A 85 5.06 31.64 -5.66
N GLU A 86 6.28 31.67 -5.11
CA GLU A 86 7.36 32.58 -5.51
C GLU A 86 7.73 32.46 -6.99
N HIS A 87 7.76 31.22 -7.50
CA HIS A 87 8.14 30.95 -8.89
C HIS A 87 6.94 30.76 -9.82
N THR A 88 5.70 30.93 -9.33
CA THR A 88 4.46 30.73 -10.10
C THR A 88 4.45 29.36 -10.82
N ILE A 89 4.91 28.32 -10.12
CA ILE A 89 5.00 26.96 -10.68
C ILE A 89 3.62 26.30 -10.48
N PRO A 90 2.92 25.92 -11.56
CA PRO A 90 1.65 25.20 -11.45
C PRO A 90 1.91 23.78 -10.92
N TRP A 91 0.92 23.20 -10.23
CA TRP A 91 1.06 21.88 -9.60
C TRP A 91 1.37 20.77 -10.61
N GLU A 92 0.90 20.91 -11.84
CA GLU A 92 1.15 20.04 -12.98
C GLU A 92 2.65 19.92 -13.33
N ASN A 93 3.46 20.89 -12.91
CA ASN A 93 4.92 20.90 -13.11
C ASN A 93 5.70 20.45 -11.87
N VAL A 94 5.03 19.91 -10.85
CA VAL A 94 5.65 19.30 -9.67
C VAL A 94 5.81 17.82 -9.92
N TYR A 95 7.04 17.40 -10.22
CA TYR A 95 7.36 16.01 -10.52
C TYR A 95 7.94 15.31 -9.29
N ASN A 96 7.51 14.08 -9.03
CA ASN A 96 8.20 13.20 -8.09
C ASN A 96 9.55 12.79 -8.68
N MET A 97 10.64 13.22 -8.03
CA MET A 97 12.02 12.94 -8.45
C MET A 97 12.50 11.54 -8.05
N ASP A 98 11.68 10.70 -7.41
CA ASP A 98 12.08 9.39 -6.87
C ASP A 98 11.94 8.23 -7.86
N GLU A 99 11.10 8.34 -8.88
CA GLU A 99 11.01 7.40 -10.00
C GLU A 99 11.78 7.92 -11.22
N LYS A 100 13.08 7.61 -11.25
CA LYS A 100 13.99 7.75 -12.41
C LYS A 100 14.23 9.21 -12.86
N GLY A 101 15.34 9.77 -12.36
CA GLY A 101 15.87 11.04 -12.83
C GLY A 101 16.04 11.09 -14.35
N CYS A 102 15.81 12.28 -14.91
CA CYS A 102 15.99 12.60 -16.33
C CYS A 102 17.39 12.14 -16.79
N GLN A 103 17.45 11.01 -17.48
CA GLN A 103 18.67 10.56 -18.15
C GLN A 103 18.79 11.39 -19.44
N LEU A 104 19.58 12.47 -19.38
CA LEU A 104 20.09 13.16 -20.56
C LEU A 104 21.16 12.33 -21.26
#